data_AF-K3WKL8-F1
#
_entry.id   AF-K3WKL8-F1
#
_cell.length_a   1.000
_cell.length_b   1.000
_cell.length_c   1.000
_cell.angle_alpha   90.00
_cell.angle_beta   90.00
_cell.angle_gamma   90.00
#
_symmetry.space_group_name_H-M   'P 1'
#
loop_
_entity.id
_entity.type
_entity.pdbx_description
1 polymer ?
#
loop_
_entity_poly.entity_id
_entity_poly.type
_entity_poly.pdbx_seq_one_letter_code
_entity_poly.pdbx_strand_id
1 'polypeptide(L)'
;MFDFLQIQSELGISAADCLEFFASVRSGYIQDSGLHFKRHYHNFSHALDVTQTLFATFGFFGGVQLLSSLEKVVLLVASIGHDIAHPGVTNQYIVETKHPYTVSYGRTSVLESMHAATMSKLVEKHNILQNLALQNVGMQQ
;
A
#
# COMPACT_ATOMS: atom_id res chain seq x y z
N MET A 1 -1.00 0.53 -15.92
CA MET A 1 -0.30 1.19 -14.80
C MET A 1 1.11 0.66 -14.63
N PHE A 2 1.29 -0.62 -14.33
CA PHE A 2 2.61 -1.25 -14.16
C PHE A 2 3.53 -1.13 -15.38
N ASP A 3 3.01 -1.53 -16.54
CA ASP A 3 3.78 -1.46 -17.80
C ASP A 3 4.09 0.00 -18.17
N PHE A 4 3.14 0.90 -17.93
CA PHE A 4 3.30 2.34 -18.20
C PHE A 4 4.38 2.97 -17.31
N LEU A 5 4.41 2.61 -16.02
CA LEU A 5 5.41 3.11 -15.06
C LEU A 5 6.71 2.29 -15.06
N GLN A 6 6.79 1.25 -15.90
CA GLN A 6 7.93 0.31 -15.97
C GLN A 6 8.27 -0.34 -14.61
N ILE A 7 7.29 -0.48 -13.72
CA ILE A 7 7.53 -0.90 -12.33
C ILE A 7 8.15 -2.31 -12.24
N GLN A 8 7.74 -3.24 -13.10
CA GLN A 8 8.26 -4.61 -13.09
C GLN A 8 9.76 -4.66 -13.40
N SER A 9 10.19 -3.93 -14.43
CA SER A 9 11.60 -3.84 -14.81
C SER A 9 12.43 -3.12 -13.75
N GLU A 10 11.88 -2.06 -13.15
CA GLU A 10 12.55 -1.29 -12.08
C GLU A 10 12.75 -2.15 -10.81
N LEU A 11 11.76 -2.99 -10.49
CA LEU A 11 11.80 -3.89 -9.33
C LEU A 11 12.48 -5.22 -9.61
N GLY A 12 12.76 -5.56 -10.88
CA GLY A 12 13.28 -6.86 -11.27
C GLY A 12 12.39 -8.03 -10.82
N ILE A 13 11.06 -7.84 -10.81
CA ILE A 13 10.09 -8.86 -10.41
C ILE A 13 9.24 -9.30 -11.61
N SER A 14 8.78 -10.56 -11.59
CA SER A 14 7.94 -11.09 -12.65
C SER A 14 6.50 -10.57 -12.56
N ALA A 15 5.75 -10.70 -13.65
CA ALA A 15 4.31 -10.42 -13.63
C ALA A 15 3.55 -11.32 -12.63
N ALA A 16 4.01 -12.56 -12.41
CA ALA A 16 3.45 -13.46 -11.43
C ALA A 16 3.63 -12.93 -10.01
N ASP A 17 4.84 -12.47 -9.66
CA ASP A 17 5.12 -11.87 -8.34
C ASP A 17 4.25 -10.64 -8.08
N CYS A 18 4.06 -9.78 -9.09
CA CYS A 18 3.13 -8.66 -8.99
C CYS A 18 1.69 -9.14 -8.72
N LEU A 19 1.21 -10.12 -9.48
CA LEU A 19 -0.15 -10.64 -9.33
C LEU A 19 -0.39 -11.25 -7.94
N GLU A 20 0.56 -12.02 -7.43
CA GLU A 20 0.48 -12.61 -6.09
C GLU A 20 0.48 -11.56 -4.98
N PHE A 21 1.30 -10.52 -5.14
CA PHE A 21 1.31 -9.36 -4.24
C PHE A 21 -0.04 -8.64 -4.24
N PHE A 22 -0.60 -8.29 -5.41
CA PHE A 22 -1.90 -7.64 -5.50
C PHE A 22 -3.05 -8.50 -5.02
N ALA A 23 -2.99 -9.82 -5.26
CA ALA A 23 -3.98 -10.75 -4.73
C ALA A 23 -3.97 -10.74 -3.19
N SER A 24 -2.79 -10.64 -2.58
CA SER A 24 -2.65 -10.52 -1.12
C SER A 24 -3.17 -9.17 -0.61
N VAL A 25 -2.85 -8.07 -1.29
CA VAL A 25 -3.39 -6.73 -0.96
C VAL A 25 -4.91 -6.74 -1.00
N ARG A 26 -5.50 -7.21 -2.11
CA ARG A 26 -6.96 -7.33 -2.27
C ARG A 26 -7.58 -8.18 -1.17
N SER A 27 -6.94 -9.31 -0.82
CA SER A 27 -7.40 -10.17 0.27
C SER A 27 -7.43 -9.44 1.62
N GLY A 28 -6.46 -8.55 1.89
CA GLY A 28 -6.43 -7.71 3.08
C GLY A 28 -7.61 -6.73 3.21
N TYR A 29 -8.24 -6.32 2.10
CA TYR A 29 -9.48 -5.51 2.14
C TYR A 29 -10.75 -6.34 2.33
N ILE A 30 -10.68 -7.65 2.06
CA ILE A 30 -11.80 -8.58 2.19
C ILE A 30 -11.84 -9.21 3.59
N GLN A 31 -10.68 -9.43 4.19
CA GLN A 31 -10.54 -10.08 5.50
C GLN A 31 -11.35 -9.36 6.60
N ASP A 32 -11.94 -10.14 7.51
CA ASP A 32 -12.62 -9.59 8.68
C ASP A 32 -11.60 -8.86 9.58
N SER A 33 -11.95 -7.65 10.01
CA SER A 33 -11.14 -6.86 10.94
C SER A 33 -11.30 -7.30 12.39
N GLY A 34 -12.28 -8.17 12.68
CA GLY A 34 -12.63 -8.59 14.04
C GLY A 34 -13.56 -7.63 14.79
N LEU A 35 -13.85 -6.45 14.21
CA LEU A 35 -14.87 -5.52 14.76
C LEU A 35 -16.25 -5.71 14.12
N HIS A 36 -16.40 -6.62 13.16
CA HIS A 36 -17.66 -6.99 12.48
C HIS A 36 -18.50 -5.82 11.93
N PHE A 37 -17.89 -4.67 11.63
CA PHE A 37 -18.54 -3.58 10.90
C PHE A 37 -18.38 -3.75 9.39
N LYS A 38 -19.43 -3.40 8.65
CA LYS A 38 -19.41 -3.46 7.18
C LYS A 38 -18.62 -2.29 6.58
N ARG A 39 -17.62 -2.60 5.74
CA ARG A 39 -16.88 -1.62 4.93
C ARG A 39 -17.68 -1.22 3.69
N HIS A 40 -18.52 -0.20 3.80
CA HIS A 40 -19.23 0.33 2.64
C HIS A 40 -18.31 1.13 1.70
N TYR A 41 -17.38 1.90 2.25
CA TYR A 41 -16.52 2.81 1.48
C TYR A 41 -15.04 2.38 1.45
N HIS A 42 -14.38 2.26 2.61
CA HIS A 42 -12.96 1.86 2.73
C HIS A 42 -12.74 0.39 2.37
N ASN A 43 -12.92 0.06 1.10
CA ASN A 43 -12.80 -1.26 0.50
C ASN A 43 -11.82 -1.22 -0.69
N PHE A 44 -11.59 -2.36 -1.33
CA PHE A 44 -10.60 -2.42 -2.41
C PHE A 44 -10.93 -1.53 -3.62
N SER A 45 -12.21 -1.25 -3.88
CA SER A 45 -12.60 -0.34 -4.97
C SER A 45 -12.18 1.10 -4.67
N HIS A 46 -12.31 1.56 -3.43
CA HIS A 46 -11.79 2.87 -2.99
C HIS A 46 -10.26 2.94 -3.12
N ALA A 47 -9.56 1.87 -2.70
CA ALA A 47 -8.11 1.80 -2.87
C ALA A 47 -7.69 1.89 -4.35
N LEU A 48 -8.39 1.18 -5.24
CA LEU A 48 -8.15 1.26 -6.68
C LEU A 48 -8.44 2.65 -7.26
N ASP A 49 -9.50 3.32 -6.80
CA ASP A 49 -9.86 4.67 -7.23
C ASP A 49 -8.75 5.69 -6.86
N VAL A 50 -8.26 5.63 -5.62
CA VAL A 50 -7.13 6.46 -5.16
C VAL A 50 -5.86 6.16 -5.95
N THR A 51 -5.51 4.88 -6.12
CA THR A 51 -4.34 4.47 -6.92
C THR A 51 -4.44 4.96 -8.36
N GLN A 52 -5.62 4.85 -8.98
CA GLN A 52 -5.81 5.29 -10.35
C GLN A 52 -5.82 6.81 -10.48
N THR A 53 -6.39 7.52 -9.52
CA THR A 53 -6.35 8.98 -9.48
C THR A 53 -4.91 9.47 -9.38
N LEU A 54 -4.08 8.86 -8.53
CA LEU A 54 -2.66 9.18 -8.46
C LEU A 54 -1.94 8.89 -9.77
N PHE A 55 -2.14 7.70 -10.34
CA PHE A 55 -1.54 7.36 -11.63
C PHE A 55 -1.94 8.36 -12.73
N ALA A 56 -3.22 8.72 -12.82
CA ALA A 56 -3.68 9.70 -13.80
C ALA A 56 -3.10 11.09 -13.54
N THR A 57 -3.01 11.49 -12.27
CA THR A 57 -2.42 12.78 -11.87
C THR A 57 -0.98 12.90 -12.35
N PHE A 58 -0.13 11.94 -11.99
CA PHE A 58 1.29 11.97 -12.38
C PHE A 58 1.48 11.69 -13.88
N GLY A 59 0.69 10.79 -14.45
CA GLY A 59 0.84 10.32 -15.83
C GLY A 59 0.34 11.32 -16.87
N PHE A 60 -0.80 11.98 -16.64
CA PHE A 60 -1.40 12.90 -17.62
C PHE A 60 -1.11 14.37 -17.35
N PHE A 61 -1.00 14.77 -16.08
CA PHE A 61 -0.75 16.17 -15.73
C PHE A 61 0.74 16.46 -15.47
N GLY A 62 1.60 15.45 -15.66
CA GLY A 62 3.04 15.54 -15.46
C GLY A 62 3.46 15.21 -14.02
N GLY A 63 4.74 14.89 -13.87
CA GLY A 63 5.34 14.59 -12.56
C GLY A 63 5.95 13.19 -12.45
N VAL A 64 5.61 12.23 -13.31
CA VAL A 64 6.26 10.89 -13.31
C VAL A 64 7.79 11.02 -13.42
N GLN A 65 8.28 11.97 -14.21
CA GLN A 65 9.70 12.22 -14.45
C GLN A 65 10.39 12.95 -13.28
N LEU A 66 9.62 13.47 -12.32
CA LEU A 66 10.15 14.03 -11.08
C LEU A 66 10.39 12.95 -10.02
N LEU A 67 9.85 11.75 -10.23
CA LEU A 67 9.96 10.63 -9.30
C LEU A 67 11.07 9.69 -9.75
N SER A 68 11.92 9.29 -8.82
CA SER A 68 12.79 8.13 -8.96
C SER A 68 11.98 6.85 -9.10
N SER A 69 12.62 5.78 -9.57
CA SER A 69 12.01 4.46 -9.68
C SER A 69 11.46 3.96 -8.34
N LEU A 70 12.23 4.17 -7.26
CA LEU A 70 11.81 3.85 -5.91
C LEU A 70 10.56 4.63 -5.49
N GLU A 71 10.51 5.94 -5.75
CA GLU A 71 9.36 6.77 -5.39
C GLU A 71 8.10 6.36 -6.15
N LYS A 72 8.20 5.97 -7.43
CA LYS A 72 7.06 5.44 -8.20
C LYS A 72 6.50 4.17 -7.56
N VAL A 73 7.38 3.26 -7.14
CA VAL A 73 7.00 2.02 -6.46
C VAL A 73 6.34 2.32 -5.13
N VAL A 74 6.99 3.13 -4.29
CA VAL A 74 6.49 3.49 -2.95
C VAL A 74 5.14 4.18 -3.06
N LEU A 75 4.98 5.11 -4.00
CA LEU A 75 3.71 5.81 -4.24
C LEU A 75 2.59 4.83 -4.61
N LEU A 76 2.88 3.88 -5.50
CA LEU A 76 1.92 2.87 -5.89
C LEU A 76 1.54 1.96 -4.70
N VAL A 77 2.54 1.39 -4.02
CA VAL A 77 2.37 0.50 -2.87
C VAL A 77 1.60 1.20 -1.74
N ALA A 78 1.94 2.46 -1.46
CA ALA A 78 1.24 3.26 -0.47
C ALA A 78 -0.21 3.51 -0.89
N SER A 79 -0.46 3.92 -2.14
CA SER A 79 -1.82 4.24 -2.61
C SER A 79 -2.77 3.05 -2.54
N ILE A 80 -2.34 1.86 -2.98
CA ILE A 80 -3.20 0.67 -3.01
C ILE A 80 -3.37 0.07 -1.60
N GLY A 81 -2.39 0.31 -0.71
CA GLY A 81 -2.38 -0.20 0.66
C GLY A 81 -2.93 0.75 1.71
N HIS A 82 -3.26 2.01 1.37
CA HIS A 82 -3.45 3.06 2.38
C HIS A 82 -4.57 2.79 3.39
N ASP A 83 -5.59 2.01 3.01
CA ASP A 83 -6.74 1.63 3.84
C ASP A 83 -6.83 0.11 4.06
N ILE A 84 -5.74 -0.64 3.85
CA ILE A 84 -5.77 -2.10 3.96
C ILE A 84 -6.17 -2.56 5.36
N ALA A 85 -7.02 -3.58 5.47
CA ALA A 85 -7.57 -4.08 6.74
C ALA A 85 -8.45 -3.07 7.52
N HIS A 86 -8.96 -2.01 6.88
CA HIS A 86 -9.81 -1.02 7.56
C HIS A 86 -11.02 -1.67 8.27
N PRO A 87 -11.28 -1.33 9.55
CA PRO A 87 -12.32 -1.98 10.33
C PRO A 87 -13.73 -1.43 10.13
N GLY A 88 -13.97 -0.57 9.13
CA GLY A 88 -15.25 0.13 8.95
C GLY A 88 -15.61 1.18 10.01
N VAL A 89 -14.70 1.56 10.91
CA VAL A 89 -14.91 2.55 11.98
C VAL A 89 -13.79 3.59 12.00
N THR A 90 -13.98 4.72 12.67
CA THR A 90 -13.01 5.83 12.70
C THR A 90 -11.93 5.64 13.77
N ASN A 91 -10.83 6.40 13.65
CA ASN A 91 -9.81 6.52 14.71
C ASN A 91 -10.44 6.87 16.08
N GLN A 92 -11.39 7.81 16.10
CA GLN A 92 -12.09 8.21 17.33
C GLN A 92 -12.81 7.02 17.98
N TYR A 93 -13.50 6.19 17.20
CA TYR A 93 -14.16 4.99 17.72
C TYR A 93 -13.15 4.02 18.36
N ILE A 94 -12.04 3.75 17.68
CA ILE A 94 -10.97 2.87 18.17
C ILE A 94 -10.40 3.36 19.52
N VAL A 95 -10.21 4.68 19.63
CA VAL A 95 -9.66 5.33 20.84
C VAL A 95 -10.65 5.30 22.00
N GLU A 96 -11.92 5.65 21.76
CA GLU A 96 -12.96 5.72 22.81
C GLU A 96 -13.39 4.35 23.31
N THR A 97 -13.43 3.34 22.42
CA THR A 97 -13.72 1.96 22.80
C THR A 97 -12.54 1.23 23.44
N LYS A 98 -11.38 1.90 23.58
CA LYS A 98 -10.14 1.32 24.11
C LYS A 98 -9.76 0.02 23.39
N HIS A 99 -9.97 -0.02 22.08
CA HIS A 99 -9.67 -1.20 21.27
C HIS A 99 -8.17 -1.55 21.34
N PRO A 100 -7.78 -2.84 21.31
CA PRO A 100 -6.37 -3.27 21.40
C PRO A 100 -5.42 -2.64 20.38
N TYR A 101 -5.94 -2.17 19.24
CA TYR A 101 -5.16 -1.40 18.26
C TYR A 101 -4.46 -0.19 18.89
N THR A 102 -5.03 0.41 19.93
CA THR A 102 -4.41 1.56 20.61
C THR A 102 -3.13 1.20 21.37
N VAL A 103 -2.98 -0.07 21.76
CA VAL A 103 -1.77 -0.59 22.41
C VAL A 103 -0.68 -0.83 21.36
N SER A 104 -1.04 -1.37 20.20
CA SER A 104 -0.09 -1.71 19.14
C SER A 104 0.34 -0.51 18.29
N TYR A 105 -0.55 0.45 18.06
CA TYR A 105 -0.38 1.52 17.08
C TYR A 105 -0.50 2.93 17.69
N GLY A 106 -0.61 3.03 19.01
CA GLY A 106 -0.76 4.31 19.70
C GLY A 106 -2.17 4.89 19.59
N ARG A 107 -2.31 6.19 19.90
CA ARG A 107 -3.62 6.88 19.97
C ARG A 107 -3.80 7.97 18.92
N THR A 108 -2.74 8.31 18.18
CA THR A 108 -2.74 9.28 17.09
C THR A 108 -2.57 8.51 15.79
N SER A 109 -3.43 8.76 14.81
CA SER A 109 -3.40 8.09 13.50
C SER A 109 -3.32 6.55 13.62
N VAL A 110 -4.19 5.98 14.46
CA VAL A 110 -4.16 4.57 14.88
C VAL A 110 -4.38 3.65 13.67
N LEU A 111 -5.37 3.97 12.84
CA LEU A 111 -5.72 3.22 11.63
C LEU A 111 -4.63 3.36 10.58
N GLU A 112 -4.13 4.56 10.33
CA GLU A 112 -3.07 4.81 9.35
C GLU A 112 -1.79 4.07 9.72
N SER A 113 -1.45 4.04 11.01
CA SER A 113 -0.31 3.26 11.52
C SER A 113 -0.53 1.74 11.36
N MET A 114 -1.76 1.26 11.57
CA MET A 114 -2.14 -0.13 11.32
C MET A 114 -2.09 -0.48 9.82
N HIS A 115 -2.60 0.37 8.94
CA HIS A 115 -2.55 0.19 7.48
C HIS A 115 -1.11 0.09 7.00
N ALA A 116 -0.25 1.04 7.41
CA ALA A 116 1.16 1.04 7.09
C ALA A 116 1.86 -0.24 7.57
N ALA A 117 1.66 -0.64 8.83
CA ALA A 117 2.26 -1.87 9.36
C ALA A 117 1.77 -3.14 8.64
N THR A 118 0.50 -3.19 8.26
CA THR A 118 -0.07 -4.30 7.49
C THR A 118 0.52 -4.35 6.09
N MET A 119 0.66 -3.20 5.45
CA MET A 119 1.22 -3.09 4.12
C MET A 119 2.71 -3.47 4.10
N SER A 120 3.51 -3.01 5.07
CA SER A 120 4.92 -3.38 5.21
C SER A 120 5.11 -4.89 5.32
N LYS A 121 4.25 -5.59 6.08
CA LYS A 121 4.30 -7.07 6.17
C LYS A 121 4.05 -7.75 4.82
N LEU A 122 3.16 -7.20 3.98
CA LEU A 122 2.94 -7.75 2.64
C LEU A 122 4.12 -7.47 1.70
N VAL A 123 4.71 -6.28 1.80
CA VAL A 123 5.92 -5.92 1.04
C VAL A 123 7.06 -6.87 1.38
N GLU A 124 7.30 -7.13 2.66
CA GLU A 124 8.30 -8.09 3.15
C GLU A 124 7.99 -9.52 2.71
N LYS A 125 6.74 -9.98 2.91
CA LYS A 125 6.31 -11.33 2.53
C LYS A 125 6.56 -11.65 1.05
N HIS A 126 6.31 -10.69 0.17
CA HIS A 126 6.43 -10.84 -1.28
C HIS A 126 7.79 -10.43 -1.83
N ASN A 127 8.70 -9.94 -0.97
CA ASN A 127 10.05 -9.49 -1.34
C ASN A 127 10.08 -8.51 -2.54
N ILE A 128 9.04 -7.69 -2.71
CA ILE A 128 8.89 -6.86 -3.92
C ILE A 128 9.97 -5.77 -4.05
N LEU A 129 10.70 -5.46 -2.97
CA LEU A 129 11.78 -4.47 -2.94
C LEU A 129 13.19 -5.09 -3.00
N GLN A 130 13.32 -6.41 -3.14
CA GLN A 130 14.60 -7.12 -3.00
C GLN A 130 15.71 -6.60 -3.94
N ASN A 131 15.36 -6.19 -5.16
CA ASN A 131 16.35 -5.77 -6.16
C ASN A 131 16.66 -4.27 -6.13
N LEU A 132 15.87 -3.46 -5.41
CA LEU A 132 16.12 -2.03 -5.27
C LEU A 132 17.37 -1.73 -4.44
N ALA A 133 17.70 -2.59 -3.48
CA ALA A 133 18.92 -2.46 -2.68
C ALA A 133 20.19 -2.69 -3.52
N LEU A 134 20.13 -3.56 -4.54
CA LEU A 134 21.28 -3.92 -5.37
C LEU A 134 21.64 -2.84 -6.40
N GLN A 135 20.67 -2.01 -6.81
CA GLN A 135 20.92 -0.92 -7.76
C GLN A 135 21.61 0.30 -7.12
N ASN A 136 21.48 0.48 -5.80
CA ASN A 136 22.12 1.60 -5.08
C ASN A 136 23.59 1.34 -4.69
N VAL A 137 24.09 0.10 -4.82
CA VAL A 137 25.48 -0.27 -4.48
C VAL A 137 26.43 -0.08 -5.67
N GLY A 138 25.90 0.23 -6.87
CA GLY A 138 26.69 0.37 -8.11
C GLY A 138 27.09 1.80 -8.49
N MET A 139 26.71 2.84 -7.74
CA MET A 139 27.01 4.25 -8.07
C MET A 139 28.07 4.90 -7.16
N GLN A 140 28.99 4.10 -6.61
CA GLN A 140 30.22 4.58 -5.98
C GLN A 140 31.42 3.78 -6.48
N GLN A 141 31.82 3.98 -7.74
CA GLN A 141 33.19 3.79 -8.23
C GLN A 141 33.51 4.85 -9.28
#